data_AF-A0A4Q3HFF1-F1
#
_entry.id   AF-A0A4Q3HFF1-F1
#
_cell.length_a   1.000
_cell.length_b   1.000
_cell.length_c   1.000
_cell.angle_alpha   90.00
_cell.angle_beta   90.00
_cell.angle_gamma   90.00
#
_symmetry.space_group_name_H-M   'P 1'
#
loop_
_entity.id
_entity.type
_entity.pdbx_description
1 polymer ?
#
loop_
_entity_poly.entity_id
_entity_poly.type
_entity_poly.pdbx_seq_one_letter_code
_entity_poly.pdbx_strand_id
1 'polypeptide(L)' 'GWNAQTNEFGDLYAQGVIDPAKVVRTALQDAASVAGLLVTTEAMIAEKPKKDKAPAVPAGADMDF' A
#
# COMPACT_ATOMS: atom_id res chain seq x y z
N GLY A 1 -25.02 12.24 -4.29
CA GLY A 1 -23.60 11.93 -4.56
C GLY A 1 -23.42 11.63 -6.03
N TRP A 2 -22.19 11.33 -6.44
CA TRP A 2 -21.87 10.89 -7.80
C TRP A 2 -21.84 9.37 -7.87
N ASN A 3 -22.61 8.77 -8.78
CA ASN A 3 -22.57 7.34 -9.03
C ASN A 3 -21.56 7.05 -10.14
N ALA A 4 -20.40 6.50 -9.78
CA ALA A 4 -19.33 6.20 -10.72
C ALA A 4 -19.65 5.04 -11.68
N GLN A 5 -20.64 4.19 -11.39
CA GLN A 5 -21.03 3.10 -12.29
C GLN A 5 -21.88 3.61 -13.46
N THR A 6 -22.76 4.59 -13.21
CA THR A 6 -23.67 5.16 -14.21
C THR A 6 -23.20 6.51 -14.76
N ASN A 7 -22.25 7.17 -14.10
CA ASN A 7 -21.79 8.53 -14.38
C ASN A 7 -22.90 9.59 -14.24
N GLU A 8 -23.75 9.45 -13.22
CA GLU A 8 -24.86 10.37 -12.97
C GLU A 8 -24.86 10.86 -11.51
N PHE A 9 -25.39 12.06 -11.30
CA PHE A 9 -25.64 12.58 -9.96
C PHE A 9 -27.02 12.16 -9.46
N GLY A 10 -27.11 11.79 -8.18
CA GLY A 10 -28.40 11.50 -7.55
C GLY A 10 -28.29 11.10 -6.07
N ASP A 11 -29.37 10.55 -5.53
CA ASP A 11 -29.39 9.96 -4.20
C ASP A 11 -28.72 8.58 -4.23
N LEU A 12 -27.54 8.48 -3.63
CA LEU A 12 -26.75 7.25 -3.61
C LEU A 12 -27.40 6.14 -2.78
N TYR A 13 -28.18 6.50 -1.76
CA TYR A 13 -28.87 5.52 -0.93
C TYR A 13 -29.99 4.85 -1.72
N ALA A 14 -30.82 5.65 -2.40
CA ALA A 14 -31.87 5.14 -3.29
C ALA A 14 -31.29 4.33 -4.48
N GLN A 15 -30.10 4.69 -4.95
CA GLN A 15 -29.38 3.98 -6.02
C GLN A 15 -28.64 2.71 -5.54
N GLY A 16 -28.67 2.40 -4.23
CA GLY A 16 -28.01 1.20 -3.67
C GLY A 16 -26.49 1.30 -3.54
N VAL A 17 -25.90 2.48 -3.73
CA VAL A 17 -24.46 2.75 -3.51
C VAL A 17 -24.26 3.10 -2.04
N ILE A 18 -24.13 2.07 -1.20
CA ILE A 18 -24.13 2.20 0.26
C ILE A 18 -22.88 1.55 0.85
N ASP A 19 -22.14 2.30 1.66
CA ASP A 19 -21.00 1.79 2.44
C ASP A 19 -21.38 1.61 3.92
N PRO A 20 -20.95 0.52 4.59
CA PRO A 20 -21.21 0.34 6.01
C PRO A 20 -20.50 1.42 6.85
N ALA A 21 -21.23 2.07 7.75
CA ALA A 21 -20.68 3.14 8.59
C ALA A 21 -19.42 2.74 9.37
N LYS A 22 -19.34 1.48 9.81
CA LYS A 22 -18.14 0.93 10.48
C LYS A 22 -16.91 0.96 9.57
N VAL A 23 -17.07 0.58 8.29
CA VAL A 23 -15.96 0.51 7.32
C VAL A 23 -15.41 1.90 7.06
N VAL A 24 -16.28 2.86 6.73
CA VAL A 24 -15.85 4.25 6.44
C VAL A 24 -15.17 4.87 7.66
N ARG A 25 -15.73 4.69 8.85
CA ARG A 25 -15.13 5.21 10.10
C ARG A 25 -13.75 4.61 10.36
N THR A 26 -13.63 3.29 10.29
CA THR A 26 -12.35 2.61 10.54
C THR A 26 -11.30 3.00 9.51
N ALA A 27 -11.66 3.05 8.22
CA ALA A 27 -10.74 3.48 7.17
C ALA A 27 -10.20 4.91 7.41
N LEU A 28 -11.07 5.85 7.80
CA LEU A 28 -10.65 7.21 8.13
C LEU A 28 -9.74 7.25 9.37
N GLN A 29 -10.09 6.50 10.42
CA GLN A 29 -9.32 6.46 11.67
C GLN A 29 -7.93 5.89 11.45
N ASP A 30 -7.82 4.78 10.70
CA ASP A 30 -6.54 4.13 10.40
C ASP A 30 -5.65 5.03 9.53
N ALA A 31 -6.24 5.66 8.51
CA ALA A 31 -5.52 6.61 7.65
C ALA A 31 -5.01 7.82 8.45
N ALA A 32 -5.87 8.44 9.26
CA ALA A 32 -5.49 9.57 10.10
C ALA A 32 -4.41 9.20 11.13
N SER A 33 -4.46 7.98 11.69
CA SER A 33 -3.45 7.49 12.63
C SER A 33 -2.06 7.40 11.98
N VAL A 34 -1.95 6.75 10.82
CA VAL A 34 -0.66 6.62 10.11
C VAL A 34 -0.17 7.97 9.61
N ALA A 35 -1.06 8.79 9.04
CA ALA A 35 -0.70 10.13 8.57
C ALA A 35 -0.20 11.01 9.74
N GLY A 36 -0.87 10.96 10.89
CA GLY A 36 -0.45 11.69 12.09
C GLY A 36 0.95 11.30 12.56
N LEU A 37 1.26 10.00 12.59
CA LEU A 37 2.60 9.52 12.91
C LEU A 37 3.65 10.08 11.93
N LEU A 38 3.39 9.93 10.62
CA LEU A 38 4.32 10.32 9.57
C LEU A 38 4.61 11.82 9.54
N VAL A 39 3.58 12.67 9.71
CA VAL A 39 3.74 14.14 9.67
C VAL A 39 4.64 14.65 10.80
N THR A 40 4.68 13.97 11.94
CA THR A 40 5.54 14.33 13.08
C THR A 40 6.89 13.63 13.11
N THR A 41 7.16 12.75 12.13
CA THR A 41 8.42 12.01 12.06
C THR A 41 9.50 12.86 11.39
N GLU A 42 10.39 13.45 12.19
CA GLU A 42 11.49 14.29 11.69
C GLU A 42 12.66 13.49 11.08
N ALA A 43 12.86 12.25 11.51
CA ALA A 43 13.95 11.39 11.02
C ALA A 43 13.56 9.90 11.08
N MET A 44 14.11 9.11 10.14
CA MET A 44 13.96 7.66 10.09
C MET A 44 15.33 7.01 9.94
N ILE A 45 15.61 6.00 10.75
CA ILE A 45 16.82 5.19 10.65
C ILE A 45 16.46 3.89 9.91
N ALA A 46 17.17 3.62 8.81
CA ALA A 46 16.98 2.42 8.01
C ALA A 46 18.28 1.63 7.88
N GLU A 47 18.18 0.31 7.73
CA GLU A 47 19.34 -0.54 7.40
C GLU A 47 19.83 -0.25 5.97
N LYS A 48 21.14 -0.33 5.77
CA LYS A 48 21.72 -0.21 4.42
C LYS A 48 21.19 -1.37 3.54
N PRO A 49 20.72 -1.10 2.32
CA PRO A 49 20.32 -2.15 1.39
C PRO A 49 21.44 -3.19 1.25
N LYS A 50 21.09 -4.47 1.43
CA LYS A 50 22.02 -5.56 1.22
C LYS A 50 22.39 -5.56 -0.26
N LYS A 51 23.69 -5.58 -0.57
CA LYS A 51 24.12 -6.00 -1.91
C LYS A 51 23.87 -7.49 -1.97
N ASP A 52 22.94 -7.92 -2.81
CA ASP A 52 22.83 -9.33 -3.14
C ASP A 52 24.21 -9.81 -3.58
N LYS A 53 24.75 -10.83 -2.91
CA LYS A 53 25.88 -11.56 -3.46
C LYS A 53 25.34 -12.18 -4.73
N ALA A 54 25.87 -11.76 -5.88
CA ALA A 54 25.67 -12.51 -7.12
C ALA A 54 25.88 -14.00 -6.80
N PRO A 55 24.99 -14.90 -7.25
CA PRO A 55 25.12 -16.32 -6.94
C PRO A 55 26.54 -16.74 -7.30
N ALA A 56 27.25 -17.31 -6.32
CA ALA A 56 28.59 -17.80 -6.52
C ALA A 56 28.52 -18.85 -7.64
N VAL A 57 29.01 -18.48 -8.82
CA VAL A 57 29.26 -19.44 -9.89
C VAL A 57 30.26 -20.44 -9.30
N PRO A 58 29.94 -21.74 -9.23
CA PRO A 58 30.89 -22.71 -8.72
C PRO A 58 32.16 -22.65 -9.57
N ALA A 59 33.29 -22.38 -8.92
CA ALA A 59 34.61 -22.53 -9.52
C ALA A 59 34.81 -24.03 -9.78
N GLY A 60 34.60 -24.47 -11.01
CA GLY A 60 34.75 -25.88 -11.38
C GLY A 60 34.27 -26.24 -12.79
N ALA A 61 34.06 -25.27 -13.69
CA ALA A 61 33.72 -25.53 -15.08
C ALA A 61 34.94 -25.52 -16.02
N ASP A 62 36.15 -25.63 -15.46
CA ASP A 62 37.40 -25.76 -16.23
C ASP A 62 38.23 -26.89 -15.60
N MET A 63 37.96 -28.14 -15.96
CA MET A 63 38.95 -29.24 -16.00
C MET A 63 38.47 -30.29 -17.01
N ASP A 64 39.22 -30.42 -18.10
CA ASP A 64 39.06 -31.33 -19.23
C ASP A 64 38.70 -32.78 -18.87
N PHE A 65 37.60 -33.30 -19.44
CA PHE A 65 37.41 -34.65 -20.02
C PHE A 65 36.18 -34.69 -20.92
#